data_AF-A0A088EW93-F1
#
_entry.id   AF-A0A088EW93-F1
#
_cell.length_a   1.000
_cell.length_b   1.000
_cell.length_c   1.000
_cell.angle_alpha   90.00
_cell.angle_beta   90.00
_cell.angle_gamma   90.00
#
_symmetry.space_group_name_H-M   'P 1'
#
loop_
_entity.id
_entity.type
_entity.pdbx_description
1 polymer ?
#
loop_
_entity_poly.entity_id
_entity_poly.type
_entity_poly.pdbx_seq_one_letter_code
_entity_poly.pdbx_strand_id
1 'polypeptide(L)' 'MATQWYSFTGGNPADSNNYTAVGGTAPTCSSPTQQLCAIFTDNDVNGDADLNLIALEMVQALQSQANTTNVILKRR' A
#
# COMPACT_ATOMS: atom_id res chain seq x y z
N MET A 1 -16.05 1.61 8.15
CA MET A 1 -14.75 1.53 7.46
C MET A 1 -14.24 0.12 7.68
N ALA A 2 -13.81 -0.54 6.62
CA ALA A 2 -13.29 -1.90 6.67
C ALA A 2 -11.83 -1.86 6.23
N THR A 3 -10.95 -2.43 7.07
CA THR A 3 -9.53 -2.53 6.74
C THR A 3 -9.29 -3.69 5.78
N GLN A 4 -8.54 -3.42 4.72
CA GLN A 4 -8.15 -4.43 3.74
C GLN A 4 -6.82 -4.09 3.09
N TRP A 5 -6.23 -5.10 2.46
CA TRP A 5 -5.04 -4.91 1.64
C TRP A 5 -5.43 -4.36 0.28
N TYR A 6 -4.64 -3.41 -0.19
CA TYR A 6 -4.68 -2.89 -1.54
C TYR A 6 -3.32 -3.09 -2.21
N SER A 7 -3.33 -3.72 -3.37
CA SER A 7 -2.14 -3.91 -4.20
C SER A 7 -1.91 -2.68 -5.08
N PHE A 8 -0.67 -2.18 -5.10
CA PHE A 8 -0.25 -1.06 -5.94
C PHE A 8 -0.04 -1.55 -7.38
N THR A 9 -0.87 -1.06 -8.30
CA THR A 9 -0.88 -1.45 -9.71
C THR A 9 0.13 -0.69 -10.56
N GLY A 10 0.68 0.43 -10.07
CA GLY A 10 1.69 1.25 -10.75
C GLY A 10 1.26 2.72 -10.85
N GLY A 11 2.08 3.58 -11.47
CA GLY A 11 1.73 5.00 -11.63
C GLY A 11 2.06 5.85 -10.40
N ASN A 12 1.11 6.69 -9.96
CA ASN A 12 1.32 7.63 -8.85
C ASN A 12 0.89 6.98 -7.51
N PRO A 13 1.82 6.72 -6.57
CA PRO A 13 1.48 6.12 -5.28
C PRO A 13 0.63 7.02 -4.36
N ALA A 14 0.52 8.31 -4.66
CA ALA A 14 -0.35 9.25 -3.94
C ALA A 14 -1.78 9.33 -4.52
N ASP A 15 -2.10 8.53 -5.54
CA ASP A 15 -3.42 8.47 -6.16
C ASP A 15 -4.08 7.12 -5.85
N SER A 16 -5.23 7.17 -5.18
CA SER A 16 -5.97 6.00 -4.72
C SER A 16 -6.40 5.08 -5.86
N ASN A 17 -6.55 5.61 -7.09
CA ASN A 17 -6.91 4.81 -8.27
C ASN A 17 -5.81 3.83 -8.69
N ASN A 18 -4.58 4.02 -8.22
CA ASN A 18 -3.45 3.13 -8.48
C ASN A 18 -3.36 1.96 -7.48
N TYR A 19 -4.45 1.72 -6.74
CA TYR A 19 -4.56 0.67 -5.74
C TYR A 19 -5.79 -0.18 -6.01
N THR A 20 -5.64 -1.49 -5.97
CA THR A 20 -6.74 -2.45 -6.13
C THR A 20 -6.91 -3.26 -4.86
N ALA A 21 -8.13 -3.30 -4.31
CA ALA A 21 -8.44 -4.12 -3.15
C ALA A 21 -8.17 -5.62 -3.43
N VAL A 22 -7.41 -6.26 -2.55
CA VAL A 22 -7.09 -7.69 -2.61
C VAL A 22 -7.62 -8.46 -1.39
N GLY A 23 -8.37 -7.78 -0.51
CA GLY A 23 -9.06 -8.38 0.64
C GLY A 23 -8.20 -8.48 1.90
N GLY A 24 -8.48 -9.45 2.77
CA GLY A 24 -7.86 -9.54 4.10
C GLY A 24 -6.46 -10.16 4.12
N THR A 25 -5.96 -10.70 3.00
CA THR A 25 -4.66 -11.40 2.96
C THR A 25 -3.60 -10.51 2.31
N ALA A 26 -2.47 -10.36 2.99
CA ALA A 26 -1.34 -9.60 2.49
C ALA A 26 -0.80 -10.25 1.19
N PRO A 27 -0.64 -9.49 0.10
CA PRO A 27 -0.07 -10.03 -1.13
C PRO A 27 1.42 -10.34 -0.94
N THR A 28 1.90 -11.39 -1.61
CA THR A 28 3.33 -11.75 -1.57
C THR A 28 4.10 -10.86 -2.52
N CYS A 29 5.01 -10.06 -1.98
CA CYS A 29 5.82 -9.10 -2.73
C CYS A 29 7.27 -9.59 -2.81
N SER A 30 7.86 -9.52 -4.00
CA SER A 30 9.24 -9.94 -4.25
C SER A 30 10.25 -8.91 -3.73
N SER A 31 11.35 -9.38 -3.14
CA SER A 31 12.48 -8.53 -2.74
C SER A 31 13.39 -8.19 -3.93
N PRO A 32 14.20 -7.11 -3.86
CA PRO A 32 14.37 -6.12 -2.77
C PRO A 32 13.24 -5.09 -2.65
N THR A 33 13.08 -4.51 -1.47
CA THR A 33 12.01 -3.59 -1.03
C THR A 33 12.26 -2.13 -1.49
N GLN A 34 12.04 -1.83 -2.78
CA GLN A 34 12.40 -0.54 -3.41
C GLN A 34 11.22 0.30 -3.91
N GLN A 35 10.05 -0.30 -4.07
CA GLN A 35 8.81 0.34 -4.51
C GLN A 35 7.62 -0.16 -3.69
N LEU A 36 6.53 0.60 -3.67
CA LEU A 36 5.28 0.17 -3.07
C LEU A 36 4.76 -1.10 -3.75
N CYS A 37 4.37 -2.07 -2.94
CA CYS A 37 3.71 -3.28 -3.41
C CYS A 37 2.27 -3.33 -2.95
N ALA A 38 2.03 -3.16 -1.66
CA ALA A 38 0.70 -3.16 -1.10
C ALA A 38 0.63 -2.35 0.19
N ILE A 39 -0.57 -1.87 0.48
CA ILE A 39 -0.88 -1.11 1.68
C ILE A 39 -2.09 -1.73 2.38
N PHE A 40 -2.08 -1.71 3.71
CA PHE A 40 -3.21 -2.09 4.55
C PHE A 40 -3.80 -0.82 5.12
N THR A 41 -5.01 -0.48 4.70
CA THR A 41 -5.70 0.73 5.14
C THR A 41 -7.20 0.53 5.10
N ASP A 42 -7.93 1.48 5.67
CA ASP A 42 -9.38 1.58 5.55
C ASP A 42 -9.78 1.98 4.13
N ASN A 43 -11.05 1.73 3.80
CA ASN A 43 -11.67 2.30 2.61
C ASN A 43 -12.20 3.72 2.87
N ASP A 44 -12.03 4.61 1.89
CA ASP A 44 -12.61 5.95 1.91
C ASP A 44 -14.13 5.92 1.65
N VAL A 45 -14.76 7.10 1.58
CA VAL A 45 -16.20 7.24 1.30
C VAL A 45 -16.64 6.74 -0.09
N ASN A 46 -15.72 6.65 -1.04
CA ASN A 46 -15.92 6.12 -2.39
C ASN A 46 -15.59 4.62 -2.50
N GLY A 47 -14.99 4.04 -1.46
CA GLY A 47 -14.57 2.63 -1.42
C GLY A 47 -13.13 2.39 -1.85
N ASP A 48 -12.35 3.44 -2.08
CA ASP A 48 -10.93 3.36 -2.45
C ASP A 48 -10.03 3.29 -1.21
N ALA A 49 -8.74 3.00 -1.40
CA ALA A 49 -7.79 3.04 -0.29
C ALA A 49 -7.71 4.45 0.33
N ASP A 50 -7.91 4.57 1.64
CA ASP A 50 -7.70 5.83 2.35
C ASP A 50 -6.19 6.08 2.55
N LEU A 51 -5.62 6.85 1.63
CA LEU A 51 -4.21 7.21 1.64
C LEU A 51 -3.86 8.21 2.74
N ASN A 52 -4.81 8.98 3.27
CA ASN A 52 -4.52 9.96 4.32
C ASN A 52 -4.08 9.29 5.63
N LEU A 53 -4.59 8.09 5.90
CA LEU A 53 -4.25 7.30 7.09
C LEU A 53 -2.89 6.63 6.98
N ILE A 54 -2.43 6.31 5.76
CA ILE A 54 -1.25 5.46 5.53
C ILE A 54 -0.07 6.21 4.90
N ALA A 55 -0.25 7.43 4.38
CA ALA A 55 0.76 8.17 3.62
C ALA A 55 2.10 8.33 4.36
N LEU A 56 2.07 8.64 5.66
CA LEU A 56 3.29 8.79 6.45
C LEU A 56 4.07 7.47 6.56
N GLU A 57 3.37 6.36 6.80
CA GLU A 57 3.99 5.03 6.91
C GLU A 57 4.55 4.58 5.55
N MET A 58 3.89 4.92 4.44
CA MET A 58 4.40 4.65 3.10
C MET A 58 5.72 5.37 2.82
N VAL A 59 5.83 6.65 3.22
CA VAL A 59 7.08 7.40 3.09
C VAL A 59 8.17 6.80 3.97
N GLN A 60 7.85 6.42 5.22
CA GLN A 60 8.79 5.79 6.14
C GLN A 60 9.30 4.44 5.60
N ALA A 61 8.41 3.59 5.09
CA ALA A 61 8.77 2.33 4.46
C ALA A 61 9.72 2.55 3.27
N LEU A 62 9.37 3.47 2.36
CA LEU A 62 10.18 3.77 1.17
C LEU A 62 11.55 4.36 1.53
N GLN A 63 11.62 5.24 2.53
CA GLN A 63 12.89 5.83 2.99
C GLN A 63 13.79 4.81 3.66
N SER A 64 13.21 3.93 4.49
CA SER A 64 13.95 2.86 5.17
C SER A 64 14.24 1.67 4.26
N GLN A 65 13.60 1.60 3.08
CA GLN A 65 13.60 0.44 2.19
C GLN A 65 13.23 -0.84 2.93
N ALA A 66 12.29 -0.75 3.88
CA ALA A 66 11.87 -1.86 4.71
C ALA A 66 10.35 -1.95 4.75
N ASN A 67 9.83 -3.18 4.82
CA ASN A 67 8.41 -3.41 5.04
C ASN A 67 8.03 -2.95 6.45
N THR A 68 6.85 -2.37 6.58
CA THR A 68 6.23 -2.07 7.86
C THR A 68 5.03 -3.00 8.08
N THR A 69 4.30 -2.80 9.18
CA THR A 69 3.09 -3.59 9.48
C THR A 69 2.03 -3.42 8.40
N ASN A 70 1.86 -2.20 7.90
CA ASN A 70 0.79 -1.86 6.97
C ASN A 70 1.28 -1.55 5.56
N VAL A 71 2.58 -1.50 5.31
CA VAL A 71 3.15 -1.20 3.99
C VAL A 71 4.16 -2.26 3.59
N ILE A 72 3.89 -2.90 2.46
CA ILE A 72 4.78 -3.90 1.88
C ILE A 72 5.41 -3.30 0.63
N LEU A 73 6.72 -3.48 0.50
CA LEU A 73 7.50 -3.03 -0.64
C LEU A 73 7.89 -4.22 -1.56
N LYS A 74 8.14 -3.92 -2.83
CA LYS A 74 8.59 -4.86 -3.86
C LYS A 74 9.81 -4.32 -4.62
N ARG A 75 10.41 -5.18 -5.44
CA ARG A 75 11.46 -4.80 -6.39
C ARG A 75 10.91 -3.83 -7.43
N ARG A 76 11.75 -2.86 -7.84
CA ARG A 76 11.51 -2.03 -9.03
C ARG A 76 11.27 -2.85 -10.29
#